data_AF-A0A2N0VJF5-F1
#
_entry.id   AF-A0A2N0VJF5-F1
#
_cell.length_a   1.000
_cell.length_b   1.000
_cell.length_c   1.000
_cell.angle_alpha   90.00
_cell.angle_beta   90.00
_cell.angle_gamma   90.00
#
_symmetry.space_group_name_H-M   'P 1'
#
loop_
_entity.id
_entity.type
_entity.pdbx_description
1 polymer ?
#
loop_
_entity_poly.entity_id
_entity_poly.type
_entity_poly.pdbx_seq_one_letter_code
_entity_poly.pdbx_strand_id
1 'polypeptide(L)'
;MQTVDNDIKRIVVQIESIDASLDELTKPGQSDLKRAFDLFSDNASKIKNMEKDFAKHADLMETSGEEYFAAWDSDKESYDNPEIQKQSDERRVELAKTYDKIAENNIGVKEAFLAYVSDINEIERFLSNDLTSEGITSISSISDDVVDNGMQLNNELKNLQNAIADARVKMRQS
;
A
#
# COMPACT_ATOMS: atom_id res chain seq x y z
N MET A 1 -10.11 7.59 -4.22
CA MET A 1 -9.51 6.72 -5.25
C MET A 1 -8.24 7.28 -5.92
N GLN A 2 -8.23 8.49 -6.53
CA GLN A 2 -7.02 9.00 -7.23
C GLN A 2 -5.81 9.16 -6.30
N THR A 3 -6.05 9.65 -5.09
CA THR A 3 -5.01 9.80 -4.06
C THR A 3 -4.35 8.45 -3.75
N VAL A 4 -5.13 7.43 -3.40
CA VAL A 4 -4.63 6.08 -3.11
C VAL A 4 -3.82 5.48 -4.27
N ASP A 5 -4.28 5.65 -5.52
CA ASP A 5 -3.51 5.21 -6.70
C ASP A 5 -2.17 5.95 -6.87
N ASN A 6 -2.10 7.22 -6.48
CA ASN A 6 -0.84 7.96 -6.46
C ASN A 6 0.06 7.51 -5.31
N ASP A 7 -0.51 7.21 -4.14
CA ASP A 7 0.25 6.68 -3.00
C ASP A 7 0.89 5.35 -3.37
N ILE A 8 0.12 4.42 -3.97
CA ILE A 8 0.62 3.12 -4.46
C ILE A 8 1.88 3.31 -5.33
N LYS A 9 1.83 4.21 -6.33
CA LYS A 9 2.97 4.45 -7.22
C LYS A 9 4.20 4.98 -6.48
N ARG A 10 4.00 5.83 -5.47
CA ARG A 10 5.11 6.38 -4.67
C ARG A 10 5.71 5.33 -3.74
N ILE A 11 4.86 4.47 -3.18
CA ILE A 11 5.28 3.37 -2.31
C ILE A 11 6.11 2.35 -3.09
N VAL A 12 5.69 1.95 -4.30
CA VAL A 12 6.46 1.04 -5.16
C VAL A 12 7.88 1.56 -5.39
N VAL A 13 8.02 2.85 -5.74
CA VAL A 13 9.34 3.49 -5.92
C VAL A 13 10.15 3.55 -4.62
N GLN A 14 9.47 3.74 -3.48
CA GLN A 14 10.13 3.78 -2.18
C GLN A 14 10.64 2.39 -1.74
N ILE A 15 9.92 1.31 -2.08
CA ILE A 15 10.37 -0.07 -1.86
C ILE A 15 11.66 -0.31 -2.63
N GLU A 16 11.71 0.03 -3.92
CA GLU A 16 12.93 -0.08 -4.75
C GLU A 16 14.10 0.73 -4.16
N SER A 17 13.80 1.90 -3.58
CA SER A 17 14.82 2.75 -2.93
C SER A 17 15.35 2.13 -1.64
N ILE A 18 14.51 1.42 -0.88
CA ILE A 18 14.91 0.69 0.32
C ILE A 18 15.80 -0.48 -0.07
N ASP A 19 15.38 -1.30 -1.03
CA ASP A 19 16.14 -2.46 -1.51
C ASP A 19 17.54 -2.04 -1.98
N ALA A 20 17.63 -0.95 -2.76
CA ALA A 20 18.91 -0.41 -3.21
C ALA A 20 19.78 0.12 -2.05
N SER A 21 19.18 0.75 -1.03
CA SER A 21 19.94 1.21 0.13
C SER A 21 20.38 0.07 1.06
N LEU A 22 19.60 -1.02 1.12
CA LEU A 22 19.93 -2.23 1.87
C LEU A 22 21.04 -3.02 1.18
N ASP A 23 21.04 -3.11 -0.15
CA ASP A 23 22.14 -3.68 -0.94
C ASP A 23 23.45 -2.89 -0.73
N GLU A 24 23.41 -1.56 -0.80
CA GLU A 24 24.60 -0.73 -0.52
C GLU A 24 25.09 -0.87 0.93
N LEU A 25 24.18 -1.04 1.90
CA LEU A 25 24.50 -1.23 3.31
C LEU A 25 25.16 -2.59 3.58
N THR A 26 24.71 -3.64 2.91
CA THR A 26 25.19 -5.02 3.08
C THR A 26 26.32 -5.39 2.12
N LYS A 27 26.70 -4.48 1.23
CA LYS A 27 27.75 -4.67 0.22
C LYS A 27 29.09 -5.09 0.84
N PRO A 28 29.70 -6.20 0.36
CA PRO A 28 31.02 -6.62 0.82
C PRO A 28 32.08 -5.52 0.64
N GLY A 29 32.82 -5.23 1.71
CA GLY A 29 33.87 -4.21 1.70
C GLY A 29 33.35 -2.76 1.66
N GLN A 30 32.10 -2.52 2.09
CA GLN A 30 31.57 -1.17 2.26
C GLN A 30 32.52 -0.30 3.09
N SER A 31 33.01 0.77 2.46
CA SER A 31 34.02 1.65 3.04
C SER A 31 33.45 2.73 3.96
N ASP A 32 32.17 3.06 3.80
CA ASP A 32 31.47 4.09 4.58
C ASP A 32 30.12 3.56 5.08
N LEU A 33 30.18 2.73 6.12
CA LEU A 33 29.00 2.13 6.76
C LEU A 33 28.05 3.20 7.30
N LYS A 34 28.58 4.33 7.81
CA LYS A 34 27.75 5.39 8.38
C LYS A 34 26.87 6.02 7.31
N ARG A 35 27.45 6.40 6.17
CA ARG A 35 26.71 6.95 5.04
C ARG A 35 25.67 5.98 4.49
N ALA A 36 26.03 4.70 4.36
CA ALA A 36 25.10 3.68 3.85
C ALA A 36 23.93 3.46 4.82
N PHE A 37 24.21 3.41 6.12
CA PHE A 37 23.19 3.28 7.16
C PHE A 37 22.26 4.49 7.24
N ASP A 38 22.81 5.71 7.09
CA ASP A 38 22.01 6.94 7.06
C ASP A 38 21.05 6.95 5.86
N LEU A 39 21.52 6.51 4.68
CA LEU A 39 20.67 6.39 3.49
C LEU A 39 19.52 5.39 3.72
N PHE A 40 19.82 4.23 4.30
CA PHE A 40 18.80 3.24 4.65
C PHE A 40 17.80 3.81 5.67
N SER A 41 18.27 4.46 6.73
CA SER A 41 17.44 5.04 7.79
C SER A 41 16.53 6.18 7.28
N ASP A 42 17.03 7.00 6.35
CA ASP A 42 16.23 8.02 5.68
C ASP A 42 15.08 7.40 4.86
N ASN A 43 15.36 6.30 4.16
CA ASN A 43 14.37 5.57 3.39
C ASN A 43 13.37 4.82 4.29
N ALA A 44 13.84 4.24 5.40
CA ALA A 44 13.00 3.66 6.44
C ALA A 44 12.02 4.70 7.02
N SER A 45 12.50 5.90 7.30
CA SER A 45 11.64 7.00 7.80
C SER A 45 10.58 7.43 6.78
N LYS A 46 10.92 7.47 5.48
CA LYS A 46 9.96 7.80 4.41
C LYS A 46 8.86 6.76 4.29
N ILE A 47 9.18 5.47 4.27
CA ILE A 47 8.16 4.43 4.11
C ILE A 47 7.19 4.37 5.29
N LYS A 48 7.66 4.59 6.52
CA LYS A 48 6.79 4.69 7.72
C LYS A 48 5.79 5.86 7.63
N ASN A 49 6.19 6.96 7.01
CA ASN A 49 5.27 8.08 6.77
C ASN A 49 4.28 7.75 5.65
N MET A 50 4.75 7.11 4.57
CA MET A 50 3.89 6.67 3.48
C MET A 50 2.86 5.64 3.93
N GLU A 51 3.21 4.72 4.84
CA GLU A 51 2.27 3.77 5.46
C GLU A 51 1.08 4.51 6.12
N LYS A 52 1.39 5.52 6.95
CA LYS A 52 0.37 6.30 7.66
C LYS A 52 -0.51 7.11 6.71
N ASP A 53 0.11 7.76 5.73
CA ASP A 53 -0.60 8.54 4.72
C ASP A 53 -1.51 7.65 3.87
N PHE A 54 -1.00 6.49 3.44
CA PHE A 54 -1.77 5.50 2.70
C PHE A 54 -2.96 5.00 3.52
N ALA A 55 -2.76 4.60 4.79
CA ALA A 55 -3.85 4.15 5.65
C ALA A 55 -4.96 5.20 5.76
N LYS A 56 -4.59 6.46 6.01
CA LYS A 56 -5.53 7.58 6.06
C LYS A 56 -6.28 7.77 4.74
N HIS A 57 -5.59 7.75 3.61
CA HIS A 57 -6.23 7.93 2.30
C HIS A 57 -7.10 6.73 1.89
N ALA A 58 -6.75 5.53 2.32
CA ALA A 58 -7.55 4.33 2.13
C ALA A 58 -8.85 4.40 2.93
N ASP A 59 -8.78 4.78 4.21
CA ASP A 59 -9.98 4.95 5.05
C ASP A 59 -10.90 6.06 4.48
N LEU A 60 -10.33 7.19 4.01
CA LEU A 60 -11.11 8.23 3.33
C LEU A 60 -11.77 7.73 2.04
N MET A 61 -11.08 6.87 1.28
CA MET A 61 -11.64 6.27 0.07
C MET A 61 -12.81 5.33 0.38
N GLU A 62 -12.73 4.58 1.47
CA GLU A 62 -13.79 3.70 1.97
C GLU A 62 -15.03 4.53 2.36
N THR A 63 -14.86 5.55 3.22
CA THR A 63 -15.96 6.45 3.61
C THR A 63 -16.61 7.14 2.41
N SER A 64 -15.81 7.64 1.46
CA SER A 64 -16.36 8.24 0.22
C SER A 64 -17.16 7.23 -0.63
N GLY A 65 -16.81 5.94 -0.54
CA GLY A 65 -17.56 4.86 -1.18
C GLY A 65 -18.92 4.64 -0.53
N GLU A 66 -18.96 4.58 0.79
CA GLU A 66 -20.20 4.44 1.57
C GLU A 66 -21.16 5.61 1.32
N GLU A 67 -20.64 6.84 1.34
CA GLU A 67 -21.42 8.05 1.05
C GLU A 67 -22.01 8.02 -0.37
N TYR A 68 -21.24 7.56 -1.35
CA TYR A 68 -21.68 7.42 -2.73
C TYR A 68 -22.86 6.44 -2.87
N PHE A 69 -22.78 5.26 -2.22
CA PHE A 69 -23.88 4.29 -2.26
C PHE A 69 -25.12 4.75 -1.47
N ALA A 70 -24.93 5.44 -0.34
CA ALA A 70 -26.03 6.03 0.40
C ALA A 70 -26.79 7.08 -0.42
N ALA A 71 -26.05 7.93 -1.15
CA ALA A 71 -26.65 8.90 -2.07
C ALA A 71 -27.41 8.20 -3.22
N TRP A 72 -26.81 7.16 -3.81
CA TRP A 72 -27.49 6.35 -4.84
C TRP A 72 -28.81 5.76 -4.31
N ASP A 73 -28.82 5.20 -3.10
CA ASP A 73 -30.03 4.63 -2.50
C ASP A 73 -31.12 5.68 -2.27
N SER A 74 -30.76 6.90 -1.89
CA SER A 74 -31.71 8.01 -1.74
C SER A 74 -32.34 8.41 -3.09
N ASP A 75 -31.58 8.36 -4.18
CA ASP A 75 -32.08 8.70 -5.52
C ASP A 75 -33.03 7.62 -6.08
N LYS A 76 -32.94 6.38 -5.58
CA LYS A 76 -33.81 5.26 -6.01
C LYS A 76 -35.30 5.55 -5.78
N GLU A 77 -35.64 6.32 -4.76
CA GLU A 77 -37.02 6.71 -4.46
C GLU A 77 -37.62 7.68 -5.48
N SER A 78 -36.81 8.21 -6.41
CA SER A 78 -37.23 9.18 -7.43
C SER A 78 -37.58 8.59 -8.80
N TYR A 79 -37.35 7.29 -9.03
CA TYR A 79 -37.62 6.67 -10.34
C TYR A 79 -39.06 6.16 -10.45
N ASP A 80 -39.88 6.82 -11.27
CA ASP A 80 -41.26 6.37 -11.56
C ASP A 80 -41.33 5.16 -12.52
N ASN A 81 -40.27 4.93 -13.31
CA ASN A 81 -40.23 3.86 -14.31
C ASN A 81 -39.60 2.58 -13.72
N PRO A 82 -40.34 1.46 -13.63
CA PRO A 82 -39.85 0.22 -13.02
C PRO A 82 -38.66 -0.42 -13.76
N GLU A 83 -38.55 -0.23 -15.07
CA GLU A 83 -37.42 -0.75 -15.84
C GLU A 83 -36.13 0.04 -15.54
N ILE A 84 -36.24 1.37 -15.39
CA ILE A 84 -35.12 2.22 -14.99
C ILE A 84 -34.67 1.89 -13.56
N GLN A 85 -35.63 1.70 -12.65
CA GLN A 85 -35.34 1.31 -11.27
C GLN A 85 -34.57 -0.02 -11.23
N LYS A 86 -35.02 -1.02 -12.00
CA LYS A 86 -34.35 -2.32 -12.10
C LYS A 86 -32.92 -2.20 -12.64
N GLN A 87 -32.71 -1.43 -13.71
CA GLN A 87 -31.37 -1.22 -14.28
C GLN A 87 -30.44 -0.48 -13.32
N SER A 88 -30.95 0.51 -12.58
CA SER A 88 -30.20 1.20 -11.53
C SER A 88 -29.77 0.23 -10.43
N ASP A 89 -30.67 -0.63 -9.97
CA ASP A 89 -30.38 -1.65 -8.94
C ASP A 89 -29.31 -2.64 -9.40
N GLU A 90 -29.41 -3.14 -10.63
CA GLU A 90 -28.43 -4.05 -11.22
C GLU A 90 -27.04 -3.40 -11.28
N ARG A 91 -26.94 -2.13 -11.71
CA ARG A 91 -25.68 -1.39 -11.75
C ARG A 91 -25.10 -1.15 -10.36
N ARG A 92 -25.93 -0.75 -9.40
CA ARG A 92 -25.51 -0.53 -8.01
C ARG A 92 -24.91 -1.80 -7.42
N VAL A 93 -25.57 -2.95 -7.60
CA VAL A 93 -25.07 -4.25 -7.14
C VAL A 93 -23.74 -4.60 -7.79
N GLU A 94 -23.60 -4.38 -9.09
CA GLU A 94 -22.35 -4.68 -9.80
C GLU A 94 -21.19 -3.76 -9.38
N LEU A 95 -21.46 -2.50 -9.06
CA LEU A 95 -20.45 -1.58 -8.55
C LEU A 95 -20.08 -1.89 -7.10
N ALA A 96 -21.07 -2.24 -6.25
CA ALA A 96 -20.85 -2.63 -4.85
C ALA A 96 -19.85 -3.80 -4.75
N LYS A 97 -20.03 -4.84 -5.57
CA LYS A 97 -19.08 -5.96 -5.65
C LYS A 97 -17.65 -5.55 -5.97
N THR A 98 -17.46 -4.44 -6.69
CA THR A 98 -16.12 -3.94 -7.00
C THR A 98 -15.54 -3.15 -5.82
N TYR A 99 -16.36 -2.44 -5.05
CA TYR A 99 -15.94 -1.83 -3.80
C TYR A 99 -15.61 -2.87 -2.72
N ASP A 100 -16.35 -3.97 -2.64
CA ASP A 100 -16.02 -5.08 -1.74
C ASP A 100 -14.61 -5.61 -1.99
N LYS A 101 -14.23 -5.80 -3.27
CA LYS A 101 -12.86 -6.18 -3.65
C LYS A 101 -11.81 -5.14 -3.26
N ILE A 102 -12.15 -3.85 -3.28
CA ILE A 102 -11.23 -2.82 -2.81
C ILE A 102 -11.00 -2.97 -1.31
N ALA A 103 -12.06 -3.17 -0.53
CA ALA A 103 -11.97 -3.38 0.91
C ALA A 103 -11.15 -4.64 1.25
N GLU A 104 -11.43 -5.77 0.58
CA GLU A 104 -10.68 -7.02 0.74
C GLU A 104 -9.18 -6.84 0.44
N ASN A 105 -8.83 -6.24 -0.69
CA ASN A 105 -7.43 -6.00 -1.05
C ASN A 105 -6.75 -5.00 -0.10
N ASN A 106 -7.49 -4.04 0.44
CA ASN A 106 -6.93 -3.07 1.40
C ASN A 106 -6.51 -3.74 2.71
N ILE A 107 -7.19 -4.80 3.15
CA ILE A 107 -6.78 -5.61 4.31
C ILE A 107 -5.42 -6.26 4.03
N GLY A 108 -5.26 -6.91 2.87
CA GLY A 108 -4.00 -7.54 2.47
C GLY A 108 -2.84 -6.53 2.40
N VAL A 109 -3.08 -5.32 1.86
CA VAL A 109 -2.08 -4.25 1.85
C VAL A 109 -1.71 -3.81 3.27
N LYS A 110 -2.68 -3.63 4.18
CA LYS A 110 -2.41 -3.24 5.58
C LYS A 110 -1.54 -4.28 6.29
N GLU A 111 -1.83 -5.57 6.12
CA GLU A 111 -1.04 -6.66 6.73
C GLU A 111 0.38 -6.73 6.15
N ALA A 112 0.52 -6.64 4.82
CA ALA A 112 1.83 -6.65 4.16
C ALA A 112 2.69 -5.44 4.54
N PHE A 113 2.08 -4.25 4.70
CA PHE A 113 2.79 -3.05 5.16
C PHE A 113 3.36 -3.23 6.56
N LEU A 114 2.56 -3.77 7.48
CA LEU A 114 2.97 -4.00 8.87
C LEU A 114 4.18 -4.93 8.95
N ALA A 115 4.17 -6.03 8.18
CA ALA A 115 5.30 -6.95 8.11
C ALA A 115 6.55 -6.25 7.56
N TYR A 116 6.44 -5.61 6.39
CA TYR A 116 7.55 -4.93 5.73
C TYR A 116 8.19 -3.83 6.59
N VAL A 117 7.37 -2.96 7.20
CA VAL A 117 7.85 -1.88 8.06
C VAL A 117 8.43 -2.41 9.38
N SER A 118 7.90 -3.51 9.91
CA SER A 118 8.43 -4.15 11.12
C SER A 118 9.89 -4.60 10.93
N ASP A 119 10.20 -5.29 9.83
CA ASP A 119 11.56 -5.80 9.60
C ASP A 119 12.56 -4.67 9.34
N ILE A 120 12.15 -3.64 8.60
CA ILE A 120 12.95 -2.43 8.39
C ILE A 120 13.27 -1.73 9.73
N ASN A 121 12.28 -1.62 10.61
CA ASN A 121 12.46 -1.04 11.95
C ASN A 121 13.48 -1.82 12.78
N GLU A 122 13.43 -3.15 12.71
CA GLU A 122 14.32 -4.01 13.48
C GLU A 122 15.77 -3.89 13.00
N ILE A 123 16.00 -3.86 11.67
CA ILE A 123 17.33 -3.58 11.09
C ILE A 123 17.85 -2.20 11.55
N GLU A 124 17.04 -1.16 11.40
CA GLU A 124 17.43 0.21 11.78
C GLU A 124 17.79 0.28 13.27
N ARG A 125 16.97 -0.32 14.13
CA ARG A 125 17.18 -0.33 15.58
C ARG A 125 18.44 -1.10 15.94
N PHE A 126 18.65 -2.28 15.37
CA PHE A 126 19.81 -3.11 15.66
C PHE A 126 21.11 -2.41 15.25
N LEU A 127 21.20 -1.94 14.01
CA LEU A 127 22.39 -1.27 13.50
C LEU A 127 22.64 0.12 14.09
N SER A 128 21.61 0.78 14.63
CA SER A 128 21.81 1.99 15.45
C SER A 128 22.66 1.73 16.70
N ASN A 129 22.71 0.48 17.17
CA ASN A 129 23.51 0.06 18.32
C ASN A 129 24.83 -0.61 17.92
N ASP A 130 24.84 -1.38 16.82
CA ASP A 130 25.99 -2.16 16.37
C ASP A 130 26.27 -1.96 14.86
N LEU A 131 26.71 -0.76 14.48
CA LEU A 131 27.14 -0.47 13.12
C LEU A 131 28.58 -0.94 12.86
N THR A 132 28.79 -2.25 12.96
CA THR A 132 30.06 -2.93 12.68
C THR A 132 29.90 -3.95 11.55
N SER A 133 31.00 -4.47 11.01
CA SER A 133 30.94 -5.53 10.00
C SER A 133 30.24 -6.81 10.52
N GLU A 134 30.39 -7.11 11.81
CA GLU A 134 29.71 -8.22 12.47
C GLU A 134 28.21 -7.94 12.57
N GLY A 135 27.83 -6.72 12.97
CA GLY A 135 26.44 -6.25 12.96
C GLY A 135 25.79 -6.37 11.58
N ILE A 136 26.45 -5.89 10.52
CA ILE A 136 25.98 -6.03 9.12
C ILE A 136 25.81 -7.50 8.73
N THR A 137 26.73 -8.37 9.13
CA THR A 137 26.62 -9.81 8.83
C THR A 137 25.42 -10.43 9.54
N SER A 138 25.14 -10.00 10.77
CA SER A 138 24.05 -10.58 11.58
C SER A 138 22.65 -10.26 11.07
N ILE A 139 22.48 -9.17 10.30
CA ILE A 139 21.19 -8.80 9.72
C ILE A 139 20.87 -9.50 8.39
N SER A 140 21.72 -10.42 7.91
CA SER A 140 21.53 -11.04 6.58
C SER A 140 20.15 -11.68 6.42
N SER A 141 19.71 -12.48 7.40
CA SER A 141 18.40 -13.16 7.31
C SER A 141 17.23 -12.17 7.27
N ILE A 142 17.25 -11.15 8.13
CA ILE A 142 16.18 -10.15 8.15
C ILE A 142 16.23 -9.23 6.92
N SER A 143 17.40 -9.07 6.30
CA SER A 143 17.54 -8.34 5.03
C SER A 143 16.85 -9.09 3.89
N ASP A 144 16.98 -10.42 3.86
CA ASP A 144 16.25 -11.27 2.91
C ASP A 144 14.72 -11.17 3.16
N ASP A 145 14.29 -11.19 4.43
CA ASP A 145 12.88 -11.03 4.80
C ASP A 145 12.31 -9.66 4.35
N VAL A 146 13.10 -8.57 4.46
CA VAL A 146 12.70 -7.24 3.95
C VAL A 146 12.44 -7.29 2.44
N VAL A 147 13.31 -7.94 1.67
CA VAL A 147 13.15 -8.06 0.21
C VAL A 147 11.90 -8.87 -0.13
N ASP A 148 11.70 -10.00 0.54
CA ASP A 148 10.54 -10.87 0.32
C ASP A 148 9.22 -10.17 0.71
N ASN A 149 9.18 -9.51 1.86
CA ASN A 149 8.02 -8.75 2.31
C ASN A 149 7.77 -7.52 1.42
N GLY A 150 8.82 -6.90 0.86
CA GLY A 150 8.70 -5.84 -0.13
C GLY A 150 8.05 -6.32 -1.44
N MET A 151 8.42 -7.51 -1.91
CA MET A 151 7.76 -8.15 -3.06
C MET A 151 6.29 -8.48 -2.76
N GLN A 152 5.99 -9.00 -1.58
CA GLN A 152 4.62 -9.28 -1.17
C GLN A 152 3.79 -7.99 -1.13
N LEU A 153 4.31 -6.93 -0.51
CA LEU A 153 3.63 -5.63 -0.46
C LEU A 153 3.38 -5.08 -1.86
N ASN A 154 4.35 -5.15 -2.78
CA ASN A 154 4.15 -4.76 -4.18
C ASN A 154 3.02 -5.53 -4.87
N ASN A 155 2.89 -6.84 -4.61
CA ASN A 155 1.80 -7.64 -5.17
C ASN A 155 0.44 -7.21 -4.64
N GLU A 156 0.31 -6.97 -3.33
CA GLU A 156 -0.95 -6.52 -2.73
C GLU A 156 -1.34 -5.11 -3.20
N LEU A 157 -0.37 -4.19 -3.29
CA LEU A 157 -0.59 -2.86 -3.84
C LEU A 157 -1.09 -2.91 -5.29
N LYS A 158 -0.56 -3.84 -6.09
CA LYS A 158 -1.00 -4.07 -7.48
C LYS A 158 -2.42 -4.62 -7.54
N ASN A 159 -2.78 -5.57 -6.66
CA ASN A 159 -4.15 -6.09 -6.57
C ASN A 159 -5.15 -4.98 -6.26
N LEU A 160 -4.83 -4.16 -5.25
CA LEU A 160 -5.63 -2.99 -4.89
C LEU A 160 -5.72 -1.97 -6.04
N GLN A 161 -4.61 -1.69 -6.72
CA GLN A 161 -4.59 -0.77 -7.86
C GLN A 161 -5.51 -1.23 -8.99
N ASN A 162 -5.51 -2.53 -9.29
CA ASN A 162 -6.41 -3.12 -10.28
C ASN A 162 -7.88 -2.99 -9.87
N ALA A 163 -8.21 -3.28 -8.60
CA ALA A 163 -9.57 -3.11 -8.09
C ALA A 163 -10.06 -1.65 -8.16
N ILE A 164 -9.17 -0.69 -7.85
CA ILE A 164 -9.45 0.75 -8.00
C ILE A 164 -9.67 1.11 -9.47
N ALA A 165 -8.87 0.58 -10.40
CA ALA A 165 -9.03 0.82 -11.83
C ALA A 165 -10.39 0.29 -12.33
N ASP A 166 -10.76 -0.92 -11.94
CA ASP A 166 -12.04 -1.54 -12.27
C ASP A 166 -13.22 -0.71 -11.75
N ALA A 167 -13.15 -0.22 -10.50
CA ALA A 167 -14.18 0.63 -9.92
C ALA A 167 -14.37 1.91 -10.74
N ARG A 168 -13.28 2.58 -11.11
CA ARG A 168 -13.33 3.80 -11.94
C ARG A 168 -13.96 3.56 -13.30
N VAL A 169 -13.69 2.41 -13.93
CA VAL A 169 -14.30 2.04 -15.22
C VAL A 169 -15.80 1.86 -15.05
N LYS A 170 -16.24 1.11 -14.04
CA LYS A 170 -17.66 0.89 -13.77
C LYS A 170 -18.40 2.18 -13.41
N MET A 171 -17.80 3.05 -12.59
CA MET A 171 -18.37 4.36 -12.25
C MET A 171 -18.59 5.25 -13.48
N ARG A 172 -17.70 5.20 -14.49
CA ARG A 172 -17.87 5.97 -15.74
C ARG A 172 -18.97 5.44 -16.65
N GLN A 173 -19.39 4.20 -16.44
CA GLN A 173 -20.47 3.54 -17.17
C GLN A 173 -21.81 3.61 -16.42
N SER A 174 -21.79 4.10 -15.17
CA SER A 174 -22.95 4.29 -14.29
C SER A 174 -23.70 5.54 -14.69
#